data_AF-A0A938ZLZ2-F1
#
_entry.id   AF-A0A938ZLZ2-F1
#
_cell.length_a   1.000
_cell.length_b   1.000
_cell.length_c   1.000
_cell.angle_alpha   90.00
_cell.angle_beta   90.00
_cell.angle_gamma   90.00
#
_symmetry.space_group_name_H-M   'P 1'
#
loop_
_entity.id
_entity.type
_entity.pdbx_description
1 polymer ?
#
loop_
_entity_poly.entity_id
_entity_poly.type
_entity_poly.pdbx_seq_one_letter_code
_entity_poly.pdbx_strand_id
1 'polypeptide(L)' 'MVNKKWAVKRLTVNLTATETQKLSEYCARTGRPINDVIRELLRSLKVDSAEVSENSPSPEVSELARLQK' A
#
# COMPACT_ATOMS: atom_id res chain seq x y z
N MET A 1 -11.54 -20.17 3.13
CA MET A 1 -12.01 -18.89 2.54
C MET A 1 -11.42 -17.77 3.37
N VAL A 2 -10.27 -17.21 2.96
CA VAL A 2 -9.56 -16.23 3.79
C VAL A 2 -10.39 -14.95 3.78
N ASN A 3 -11.01 -14.63 4.91
CA ASN A 3 -11.69 -13.37 5.11
C ASN A 3 -10.60 -12.27 5.13
N LYS A 4 -10.14 -11.85 3.95
CA LYS A 4 -9.32 -10.65 3.78
C LYS A 4 -10.23 -9.46 4.08
N LYS A 5 -10.63 -9.30 5.34
CA LYS A 5 -11.16 -8.04 5.86
C LYS A 5 -10.13 -7.00 5.48
N TRP A 6 -10.47 -6.11 4.56
CA TRP A 6 -9.60 -5.03 4.13
C TRP A 6 -9.26 -4.19 5.36
N ALA A 7 -8.13 -4.48 5.98
CA ALA A 7 -7.60 -3.63 7.03
C ALA A 7 -7.25 -2.31 6.35
N VAL A 8 -7.89 -1.22 6.78
CA VAL A 8 -7.50 0.11 6.35
C VAL A 8 -6.08 0.34 6.86
N LYS A 9 -5.10 0.27 5.96
CA LYS A 9 -3.69 0.58 6.24
C LYS A 9 -3.46 2.06 5.93
N ARG A 10 -2.74 2.74 6.82
CA ARG A 10 -2.30 4.13 6.63
C ARG A 10 -0.88 4.14 6.11
N LEU A 11 -0.62 4.97 5.10
CA LEU A 11 0.70 5.19 4.51
C LEU A 11 0.97 6.70 4.53
N THR A 12 2.16 7.08 4.95
CA THR A 12 2.66 8.46 4.86
C THR A 12 3.69 8.50 3.73
N VAL A 13 3.58 9.50 2.86
CA VAL A 13 4.54 9.73 1.77
C VAL A 13 5.08 11.15 1.90
N ASN A 14 6.39 11.29 1.70
CA ASN A 14 7.04 12.59 1.65
C ASN A 14 6.98 13.11 0.22
N LEU A 15 6.56 14.36 0.07
CA LEU A 15 6.52 15.07 -1.19
C LEU A 15 7.36 16.33 -1.08
N THR A 16 8.00 16.74 -2.17
CA THR A 16 8.64 18.06 -2.23
C THR A 16 7.59 19.17 -2.15
N ALA A 17 8.01 20.39 -1.81
CA ALA A 17 7.11 21.55 -1.76
C ALA A 17 6.36 21.75 -3.08
N THR A 18 7.07 21.62 -4.21
CA THR A 18 6.50 21.77 -5.56
C THR A 18 5.45 20.70 -5.87
N GLU A 19 5.71 19.44 -5.51
CA GLU A 19 4.75 18.35 -5.72
C GLU A 19 3.51 18.52 -4.85
N THR A 20 3.70 18.94 -3.60
CA THR A 20 2.60 19.22 -2.67
C THR A 20 1.72 20.36 -3.18
N GLN A 21 2.33 21.43 -3.70
CA GLN A 21 1.60 22.55 -4.29
C GLN A 21 0.78 22.11 -5.52
N LYS A 22 1.41 21.39 -6.45
CA LYS A 22 0.71 20.86 -7.64
C LYS A 22 -0.48 19.97 -7.27
N LEU A 23 -0.30 19.10 -6.27
CA LEU A 23 -1.38 18.24 -5.78
C LEU A 23 -2.52 19.06 -5.17
N SER A 24 -2.20 20.08 -4.37
CA SER A 24 -3.18 20.98 -3.76
C SER A 24 -3.98 21.75 -4.81
N GLU A 25 -3.30 22.36 -5.79
CA GLU A 25 -3.94 23.10 -6.89
C GLU A 25 -4.87 22.21 -7.72
N TYR A 26 -4.43 20.98 -8.01
CA TYR A 26 -5.26 20.00 -8.71
C TYR A 26 -6.52 19.64 -7.91
N CYS A 27 -6.40 19.42 -6.60
CA CYS A 27 -7.53 19.11 -5.73
C CYS A 27 -8.50 20.31 -5.65
N ALA A 28 -7.98 21.54 -5.52
CA ALA A 28 -8.78 22.76 -5.51
C ALA A 28 -9.57 22.94 -6.81
N ARG A 29 -8.95 22.67 -7.97
CA ARG A 29 -9.59 22.80 -9.28
C ARG A 29 -10.66 21.74 -9.53
N THR A 30 -10.44 20.51 -9.05
CA THR A 30 -11.33 19.37 -9.33
C THR A 30 -12.37 19.13 -8.24
N GLY A 31 -12.23 19.78 -7.07
CA GLY A 31 -13.06 19.55 -5.89
C GLY A 31 -12.87 18.16 -5.27
N ARG A 32 -11.87 17.40 -5.70
CA ARG A 32 -11.62 16.04 -5.20
C ARG A 32 -10.73 16.07 -3.96
N PRO A 33 -10.98 15.20 -2.97
CA PRO A 33 -10.12 15.11 -1.79
C PRO A 33 -8.77 14.47 -2.16
N ILE A 34 -7.69 14.97 -1.53
CA ILE A 34 -6.30 14.52 -1.75
C ILE A 34 -6.17 12.99 -1.71
N ASN A 35 -6.81 12.34 -0.73
CA ASN A 35 -6.72 10.90 -0.56
C ASN A 35 -7.32 10.12 -1.73
N ASP A 36 -8.38 10.61 -2.35
CA ASP A 36 -9.01 9.93 -3.50
C ASP A 36 -8.13 10.06 -4.73
N VAL A 37 -7.57 11.25 -4.95
CA VAL A 37 -6.60 11.51 -6.03
C VAL A 37 -5.38 10.60 -5.88
N ILE A 38 -4.78 10.51 -4.69
CA ILE A 38 -3.63 9.63 -4.43
C ILE A 38 -4.00 8.16 -4.67
N ARG A 39 -5.16 7.71 -4.18
CA ARG A 39 -5.60 6.32 -4.40
C ARG A 39 -5.82 6.01 -5.88
N GLU A 40 -6.36 6.95 -6.65
CA GLU A 40 -6.56 6.80 -8.10
C GLU A 40 -5.22 6.72 -8.84
N LEU A 41 -4.27 7.60 -8.50
CA LEU A 41 -2.92 7.58 -9.06
C LEU A 41 -2.22 6.26 -8.76
N LEU A 42 -2.26 5.79 -7.50
CA LEU A 42 -1.68 4.51 -7.10
C LEU A 42 -2.28 3.32 -7.86
N ARG A 43 -3.60 3.31 -8.10
CA ARG A 43 -4.27 2.25 -8.89
C ARG A 43 -3.92 2.29 -10.37
N SER A 44 -3.53 3.45 -10.88
CA SER A 44 -3.14 3.63 -12.29
C SER A 44 -1.69 3.20 -12.55
N LEU A 45 -0.88 3.04 -11.50
CA LEU A 45 0.48 2.54 -11.63
C LEU A 45 0.45 1.07 -12.06
N LYS A 46 1.26 0.72 -13.06
CA LYS A 46 1.50 -0.68 -13.42
C LYS A 46 2.29 -1.33 -12.29
N VAL A 47 1.75 -2.41 -11.75
CA VAL A 47 2.50 -3.27 -10.82
C VAL A 47 3.27 -4.25 -11.68
N ASP A 48 4.58 -4.03 -11.84
CA ASP A 48 5.47 -5.04 -12.39
C ASP A 48 5.56 -6.14 -11.33
N SER A 49 4.67 -7.13 -11.44
CA SER A 49 4.59 -8.26 -10.55
C SER A 49 5.79 -9.18 -10.75
N ALA A 50 6.93 -8.81 -10.15
CA ALA A 50 7.94 -9.73 -9.70
C ALA A 50 8.14 -9.42 -8.20
N GLU A 51 7.91 -10.41 -7.34
CA GLU A 51 8.15 -10.34 -5.91
C GLU A 51 7.18 -9.48 -5.06
N VAL A 52 5.86 -9.68 -5.20
CA VAL A 52 5.03 -9.56 -3.97
C VAL A 52 5.41 -10.77 -3.13
N SER A 53 6.43 -10.59 -2.28
CA SER A 53 6.78 -11.55 -1.23
C SER A 53 5.55 -11.76 -0.36
N GLU A 54 4.75 -12.75 -0.72
CA GLU A 54 3.90 -13.42 0.24
C GLU A 54 4.86 -13.98 1.29
N ASN A 55 4.97 -13.29 2.44
CA ASN A 55 5.55 -13.86 3.64
C ASN A 55 4.63 -15.01 4.10
N SER A 56 4.65 -16.10 3.34
CA SER A 56 4.33 -17.42 3.82
C SER A 56 5.37 -17.75 4.88
N PRO A 57 4.99 -18.22 6.09
CA PRO A 57 5.99 -18.72 7.01
C PRO A 57 6.76 -19.82 6.29
N SER A 58 8.06 -19.60 6.09
CA SER A 58 8.98 -20.61 5.58
C SER A 58 8.74 -21.92 6.35
N PRO A 59 8.77 -23.09 5.69
CA PRO A 59 8.61 -24.38 6.38
C PRO A 59 9.60 -24.55 7.54
N GLU A 60 10.76 -23.88 7.53
CA GLU A 60 11.74 -23.92 8.63
C GLU A 60 11.19 -23.40 9.97
N VAL A 61 10.44 -22.29 9.98
CA VAL A 61 9.88 -21.74 11.23
C VAL A 61 8.77 -22.63 11.80
N SER A 62 8.11 -23.42 10.95
CA SER A 62 7.10 -24.40 11.38
C SER A 62 7.72 -25.67 11.97
N GLU A 63 8.93 -26.03 11.55
CA GLU A 63 9.66 -27.21 12.02
C GLU A 63 10.29 -26.96 13.40
N LEU A 64 10.90 -25.79 13.58
CA LEU A 64 11.49 -25.38 14.86
C LEU A 64 10.43 -25.25 15.98
N ALA A 65 9.22 -24.80 15.65
CA ALA A 65 8.11 -24.72 16.60
C ALA A 65 7.58 -26.10 17.04
N ARG A 66 7.82 -27.16 16.25
CA ARG A 66 7.42 -28.54 16.60
C ARG A 66 8.43 -29.26 17.48
N LEU A 67 9.70 -28.86 17.46
CA LEU A 67 10.79 -29.44 18.26
C LEU A 67 10.85 -28.91 19.70
N GLN A 68 10.05 -27.91 20.05
CA GLN A 68 9.94 -27.38 21.42
C GLN A 68 8.83 -28.01 22.27
N LYS A 69 8.33 -29.21 21.91
CA LYS A 69 7.36 -29.98 22.69
C LYS A 69 7.93 -31.32 23.13
#